data_AF-A0A2J6Q1J8-F1
#
_entry.id   AF-A0A2J6Q1J8-F1
#
_cell.length_a   1.000
_cell.length_b   1.000
_cell.length_c   1.000
_cell.angle_alpha   90.00
_cell.angle_beta   90.00
_cell.angle_gamma   90.00
#
_symmetry.space_group_name_H-M   'P 1'
#
loop_
_entity.id
_entity.type
_entity.pdbx_description
1 polymer ?
#
loop_
_entity_poly.entity_id
_entity_poly.type
_entity_poly.pdbx_seq_one_letter_code
_entity_poly.pdbx_strand_id
1 'polypeptide(L)'
;MYFSTIVGAAASLALVSAVPLSKRYDSYNIHFNGAAGASYTVSVPFDGNSHPTNNVLSISSVSVDPSVTVDIAAQCVLTTVDQPPALVAQGGGVWTVGPPETVTAITCTESNSTPPPPPSYITIEFDGADPTDGAYYTMNIPLDGAQHDTNNALSISAVVETFGSLDLSVSCDFIGVDSNTAPAAAPVLAPAGALRWQVGPPQTILSVACSAS
;
A
#
# COMPACT_ATOMS: atom_id res chain seq x y z
N MET A 1 -61.39 -24.02 -29.35
CA MET A 1 -60.74 -22.70 -29.25
C MET A 1 -59.70 -22.79 -28.15
N TYR A 2 -58.45 -22.53 -28.49
CA TYR A 2 -57.25 -22.70 -27.67
C TYR A 2 -57.10 -21.52 -26.68
N PHE A 3 -56.75 -21.81 -25.42
CA PHE A 3 -56.32 -20.79 -24.47
C PHE A 3 -54.79 -20.80 -24.38
N SER A 4 -54.18 -19.69 -24.78
CA SER A 4 -52.73 -19.49 -24.89
C SER A 4 -52.09 -18.97 -23.60
N THR A 5 -50.94 -19.56 -23.34
CA THR A 5 -49.87 -19.25 -22.38
C THR A 5 -49.19 -17.92 -22.67
N ILE A 6 -48.92 -17.07 -21.66
CA ILE A 6 -47.72 -16.19 -21.59
C ILE A 6 -47.35 -15.98 -20.11
N VAL A 7 -46.21 -16.56 -19.68
CA VAL A 7 -45.55 -16.25 -18.40
C VAL A 7 -44.39 -15.32 -18.72
N GLY A 8 -44.44 -14.09 -18.20
CA GLY A 8 -43.38 -13.09 -18.35
C GLY A 8 -42.28 -13.28 -17.31
N ALA A 9 -41.03 -13.39 -17.76
CA ALA A 9 -39.85 -13.38 -16.91
C ALA A 9 -39.34 -11.93 -16.78
N ALA A 10 -39.40 -11.36 -15.57
CA ALA A 10 -38.76 -10.09 -15.24
C ALA A 10 -37.30 -10.36 -14.83
N ALA A 11 -36.35 -9.88 -15.63
CA ALA A 11 -34.93 -9.90 -15.29
C ALA A 11 -34.62 -8.70 -14.38
N SER A 12 -34.28 -8.96 -13.12
CA SER A 12 -33.80 -7.97 -12.15
C SER A 12 -32.36 -7.57 -12.46
N LEU A 13 -32.15 -6.35 -12.96
CA LEU A 13 -30.85 -5.69 -13.01
C LEU A 13 -30.45 -5.25 -11.60
N ALA A 14 -29.54 -5.98 -10.97
CA ALA A 14 -28.89 -5.52 -9.74
C ALA A 14 -27.86 -4.44 -10.11
N LEU A 15 -28.17 -3.17 -9.81
CA LEU A 15 -27.16 -2.11 -9.82
C LEU A 15 -26.25 -2.31 -8.61
N VAL A 16 -25.04 -2.80 -8.84
CA VAL A 16 -23.97 -2.79 -7.84
C VAL A 16 -23.52 -1.33 -7.68
N SER A 17 -23.96 -0.67 -6.61
CA SER A 17 -23.40 0.62 -6.23
C SER A 17 -22.01 0.40 -5.66
N ALA A 18 -20.98 0.61 -6.45
CA ALA A 18 -19.61 0.73 -5.96
C ALA A 18 -19.54 2.01 -5.10
N VAL A 19 -19.44 1.84 -3.78
CA VAL A 19 -19.14 2.96 -2.88
C VAL A 19 -17.72 3.42 -3.20
N PRO A 20 -17.46 4.73 -3.38
CA PRO A 20 -16.11 5.21 -3.62
C PRO A 20 -15.21 4.80 -2.45
N LEU A 21 -14.06 4.18 -2.76
CA LEU A 21 -13.04 3.89 -1.76
C LEU A 21 -12.58 5.21 -1.14
N SER A 22 -12.89 5.42 0.14
CA SER A 22 -12.30 6.50 0.92
C SER A 22 -10.80 6.27 1.02
N LYS A 23 -10.02 7.32 0.73
CA LYS A 23 -8.56 7.32 0.89
C LYS A 23 -8.22 6.93 2.34
N ARG A 24 -7.38 5.90 2.49
CA ARG A 24 -6.81 5.52 3.79
C ARG A 24 -5.56 6.37 4.00
N TYR A 25 -5.45 6.97 5.18
CA TYR A 25 -4.27 7.74 5.58
C TYR A 25 -3.44 6.90 6.53
N ASP A 26 -2.12 6.92 6.35
CA ASP A 26 -1.21 6.29 7.29
C ASP A 26 -1.27 7.03 8.63
N SER A 27 -1.18 6.26 9.71
CA SER A 27 -1.13 6.77 11.09
C SER A 27 0.22 6.44 11.69
N TYR A 28 0.88 7.45 12.25
CA TYR A 28 2.19 7.30 12.87
C TYR A 28 2.11 7.60 14.36
N ASN A 29 2.87 6.84 15.14
CA ASN A 29 3.05 7.09 16.56
C ASN A 29 4.04 8.23 16.76
N ILE A 30 3.54 9.35 17.25
CA ILE A 30 4.34 10.54 17.55
C ILE A 30 4.53 10.59 19.07
N HIS A 31 5.79 10.57 19.50
CA HIS A 31 6.18 10.61 20.90
C HIS A 31 6.45 12.06 21.31
N PHE A 32 5.72 12.54 22.31
CA PHE A 32 5.87 13.86 22.90
C PHE A 32 6.60 13.72 24.23
N ASN A 33 7.77 14.35 24.34
CA ASN A 33 8.64 14.29 25.49
C ASN A 33 8.66 15.65 26.19
N GLY A 34 8.30 15.64 27.47
CA GLY A 34 8.25 16.82 28.32
C GLY A 34 9.38 16.88 29.34
N ALA A 35 9.23 17.81 30.28
CA ALA A 35 10.18 17.97 31.39
C ALA A 35 10.16 16.77 32.34
N ALA A 36 11.29 16.57 33.05
CA ALA A 36 11.45 15.53 34.09
C ALA A 36 11.17 14.08 33.62
N GLY A 37 11.32 13.80 32.31
CA GLY A 37 11.14 12.45 31.75
C GLY A 37 9.69 12.03 31.56
N ALA A 38 8.72 12.95 31.72
CA ALA A 38 7.34 12.67 31.37
C ALA A 38 7.17 12.65 29.85
N SER A 39 6.45 11.67 29.32
CA SER A 39 6.19 11.55 27.88
C SER A 39 4.83 10.92 27.61
N TYR A 40 4.28 11.17 26.44
CA TYR A 40 3.10 10.46 25.93
C TYR A 40 3.23 10.20 24.42
N THR A 41 2.43 9.29 23.91
CA THR A 41 2.41 8.94 22.48
C THR A 41 1.01 9.15 21.95
N VAL A 42 0.90 9.75 20.78
CA VAL A 42 -0.37 9.90 20.05
C VAL A 42 -0.19 9.24 18.69
N SER A 43 -1.15 8.40 18.31
CA SER A 43 -1.26 7.92 16.94
C SER A 43 -2.00 8.97 16.13
N VAL A 44 -1.33 9.56 15.14
CA VAL A 44 -1.84 10.69 14.36
C VAL A 44 -1.99 10.25 12.90
N PRO A 45 -3.21 10.27 12.33
CA PRO A 45 -3.38 10.05 10.91
C PRO A 45 -2.94 11.29 10.13
N PHE A 46 -2.31 11.09 8.97
CA PHE A 46 -1.80 12.17 8.13
C PHE A 46 -2.89 12.68 7.15
N ASP A 47 -4.09 12.88 7.68
CA ASP A 47 -5.31 13.25 6.93
C ASP A 47 -5.51 14.76 6.78
N GLY A 48 -4.62 15.57 7.34
CA GLY A 48 -4.72 17.02 7.38
C GLY A 48 -5.77 17.56 8.36
N ASN A 49 -6.41 16.69 9.15
CA ASN A 49 -7.32 17.10 10.19
C ASN A 49 -6.58 17.32 11.52
N SER A 50 -7.17 18.14 12.38
CA SER A 50 -6.65 18.41 13.71
C SER A 50 -7.04 17.29 14.68
N HIS A 51 -6.05 16.66 15.30
CA HIS A 51 -6.24 15.60 16.28
C HIS A 51 -5.85 16.10 17.67
N PRO A 52 -6.76 16.07 18.66
CA PRO A 52 -6.45 16.53 20.01
C PRO A 52 -5.50 15.57 20.71
N THR A 53 -4.48 16.10 21.37
CA THR A 53 -3.55 15.31 22.19
C THR A 53 -4.14 14.95 23.56
N ASN A 54 -5.09 15.77 24.04
CA ASN A 54 -5.75 15.65 25.34
C ASN A 54 -4.76 15.51 26.52
N ASN A 55 -3.61 16.17 26.42
CA ASN A 55 -2.56 16.08 27.42
C ASN A 55 -2.07 17.48 27.84
N VAL A 56 -1.91 17.69 29.15
CA VAL A 56 -1.51 18.98 29.72
C VAL A 56 0.00 19.13 29.88
N LEU A 57 0.79 18.10 29.58
CA LEU A 57 2.24 18.13 29.71
C LEU A 57 2.88 19.18 28.79
N SER A 58 3.82 19.94 29.35
CA SER A 58 4.69 20.83 28.59
C SER A 58 5.73 20.01 27.85
N ILE A 59 5.79 20.18 26.52
CA ILE A 59 6.61 19.39 25.61
C ILE A 59 7.85 20.17 25.20
N SER A 60 9.02 19.54 25.33
CA SER A 60 10.32 20.09 24.93
C SER A 60 10.90 19.42 23.69
N SER A 61 10.44 18.21 23.35
CA SER A 61 10.82 17.54 22.12
C SER A 61 9.74 16.57 21.64
N VAL A 62 9.74 16.32 20.34
CA VAL A 62 8.88 15.35 19.68
C VAL A 62 9.75 14.39 18.90
N SER A 63 9.40 13.11 18.88
CA SER A 63 10.12 12.11 18.12
C SER A 63 9.20 11.10 17.45
N VAL A 64 9.66 10.55 16.34
CA VAL A 64 9.06 9.39 15.68
C VAL A 64 10.07 8.25 15.63
N ASP A 65 9.60 7.06 15.30
CA ASP A 65 10.48 5.91 15.07
C ASP A 65 11.47 6.23 13.94
N PRO A 66 12.78 6.01 14.12
CA PRO A 66 13.77 6.28 13.07
C PRO A 66 13.61 5.42 11.81
N SER A 67 12.81 4.34 11.86
CA SER A 67 12.48 3.51 10.70
C SER A 67 11.42 4.13 9.79
N VAL A 68 10.71 5.19 10.22
CA VAL A 68 9.68 5.85 9.40
C VAL A 68 10.21 7.13 8.75
N THR A 69 9.83 7.35 7.50
CA THR A 69 10.18 8.55 6.72
C THR A 69 9.17 9.67 6.99
N VAL A 70 9.16 10.19 8.21
CA VAL A 70 8.30 11.32 8.61
C VAL A 70 9.19 12.50 9.03
N ASP A 71 8.91 13.68 8.47
CA ASP A 71 9.48 14.94 8.92
C ASP A 71 8.40 15.77 9.62
N ILE A 72 8.37 15.74 10.96
CA ILE A 72 7.37 16.45 11.76
C ILE A 72 7.40 17.97 11.47
N ALA A 73 8.59 18.56 11.27
CA ALA A 73 8.69 19.99 11.04
C ALA A 73 8.15 20.42 9.67
N ALA A 74 8.21 19.54 8.68
CA ALA A 74 7.70 19.81 7.33
C ALA A 74 6.25 19.38 7.12
N GLN A 75 5.80 18.35 7.85
CA GLN A 75 4.54 17.65 7.60
C GLN A 75 3.48 17.89 8.66
N CYS A 76 3.86 18.37 9.85
CA CYS A 76 2.94 18.54 10.96
C CYS A 76 2.97 19.98 11.50
N VAL A 77 1.80 20.41 11.98
CA VAL A 77 1.60 21.64 12.72
C VAL A 77 1.16 21.28 14.12
N LEU A 78 1.92 21.74 15.12
CA LEU A 78 1.56 21.62 16.52
C LEU A 78 0.75 22.85 16.94
N THR A 79 -0.43 22.62 17.47
CA THR A 79 -1.26 23.66 18.09
C THR A 79 -0.99 23.66 19.59
N THR A 80 -0.39 24.73 20.09
CA THR A 80 -0.09 24.93 21.52
C THR A 80 -1.09 25.90 22.16
N VAL A 81 -1.01 26.02 23.49
CA VAL A 81 -1.88 26.92 24.27
C VAL A 81 -1.58 28.41 24.05
N ASP A 82 -0.31 28.78 23.84
CA ASP A 82 0.13 30.18 23.85
C ASP A 82 0.55 30.65 22.45
N GLN A 83 1.67 30.14 21.92
CA GLN A 83 2.23 30.58 20.64
C GLN A 83 2.66 29.38 19.78
N PRO A 84 2.48 29.41 18.45
CA PRO A 84 3.00 28.38 17.57
C PRO A 84 4.47 28.06 17.87
N PRO A 85 4.80 26.81 18.22
CA PRO A 85 6.14 26.47 18.66
C PRO A 85 7.10 26.44 17.47
N ALA A 86 8.36 26.79 17.69
CA ALA A 86 9.42 26.50 16.74
C ALA A 86 9.83 25.02 16.86
N LEU A 87 9.88 24.34 15.72
CA LEU A 87 10.40 22.98 15.61
C LEU A 87 11.79 22.99 14.98
N VAL A 88 12.77 22.45 15.69
CA VAL A 88 14.16 22.37 15.23
C VAL A 88 14.58 20.91 15.18
N ALA A 89 14.90 20.40 13.98
CA ALA A 89 15.38 19.04 13.79
C ALA A 89 16.74 18.83 14.47
N GLN A 90 16.85 17.75 15.25
CA GLN A 90 18.09 17.31 15.91
C GLN A 90 18.74 16.11 15.19
N GLY A 91 18.07 15.56 14.18
CA GLY A 91 18.44 14.31 13.51
C GLY A 91 17.82 13.09 14.19
N GLY A 92 17.84 11.94 13.49
CA GLY A 92 17.34 10.67 14.01
C GLY A 92 15.85 10.63 14.33
N GLY A 93 15.03 11.43 13.63
CA GLY A 93 13.58 11.48 13.88
C GLY A 93 13.21 12.21 15.17
N VAL A 94 14.03 13.17 15.62
CA VAL A 94 13.77 13.98 16.82
C VAL A 94 13.78 15.47 16.48
N TRP A 95 12.80 16.21 17.01
CA TRP A 95 12.66 17.65 16.90
C TRP A 95 12.52 18.28 18.28
N THR A 96 13.22 19.38 18.50
CA THR A 96 13.06 20.20 19.71
C THR A 96 11.89 21.17 19.52
N VAL A 97 11.04 21.28 20.53
CA VAL A 97 9.94 22.24 20.61
C VAL A 97 10.40 23.42 21.45
N GLY A 98 10.51 24.59 20.83
CA GLY A 98 10.98 25.82 21.48
C GLY A 98 10.02 26.98 21.27
N PRO A 99 9.60 27.70 22.34
CA PRO A 99 9.76 27.36 23.77
C PRO A 99 8.95 26.10 24.17
N PRO A 100 9.32 25.40 25.26
CA PRO A 100 8.54 24.25 25.74
C PRO A 100 7.13 24.65 26.20
N GLU A 101 6.11 24.08 25.57
CA GLU A 101 4.71 24.44 25.80
C GLU A 101 3.78 23.22 25.71
N THR A 102 2.56 23.38 26.20
CA THR A 102 1.52 22.34 26.11
C THR A 102 0.95 22.29 24.71
N VAL A 103 1.12 21.15 24.03
CA VAL A 103 0.52 20.85 22.73
C VAL A 103 -0.91 20.37 22.96
N THR A 104 -1.90 21.09 22.44
CA THR A 104 -3.33 20.78 22.57
C THR A 104 -3.87 19.94 21.42
N ALA A 105 -3.31 20.12 20.23
CA ALA A 105 -3.64 19.35 19.04
C ALA A 105 -2.44 19.27 18.09
N ILE A 106 -2.49 18.30 17.21
CA ILE A 106 -1.54 18.12 16.12
C ILE A 106 -2.31 17.87 14.84
N THR A 107 -1.91 18.57 13.79
CA THR A 107 -2.43 18.40 12.44
C THR A 107 -1.26 17.95 11.57
N CYS A 108 -1.31 16.74 11.03
CA CYS A 108 -0.31 16.27 10.09
C CYS A 108 -0.93 16.11 8.72
N THR A 109 -0.26 16.66 7.71
CA THR A 109 -0.56 16.37 6.31
C THR A 109 0.51 15.45 5.77
N GLU A 110 0.15 14.59 4.85
CA GLU A 110 1.14 13.99 3.97
C GLU A 110 2.03 15.11 3.39
N SER A 111 3.33 14.86 3.28
CA SER A 111 4.23 15.76 2.56
C SER A 111 3.62 16.01 1.18
N ASN A 112 3.88 17.16 0.54
CA ASN A 112 3.46 17.41 -0.85
C ASN A 112 3.98 16.37 -1.87
N SER A 113 4.65 15.29 -1.46
CA SER A 113 4.47 14.02 -2.14
C SER A 113 3.07 13.50 -1.83
N THR A 114 2.08 13.86 -2.66
CA THR A 114 0.84 13.08 -2.77
C THR A 114 1.17 11.61 -2.53
N PRO A 115 0.51 10.89 -1.62
CA PRO A 115 0.68 9.44 -1.57
C PRO A 115 0.48 9.00 -3.01
N PRO A 116 1.39 8.19 -3.57
CA PRO A 116 1.19 7.66 -4.90
C PRO A 116 -0.26 7.20 -4.92
N PRO A 117 -1.09 7.64 -5.90
CA PRO A 117 -2.39 7.01 -6.07
C PRO A 117 -2.16 5.51 -5.97
N PRO A 118 -3.00 4.76 -5.21
CA PRO A 118 -2.77 3.32 -5.01
C PRO A 118 -2.43 2.75 -6.38
N PRO A 119 -1.28 2.04 -6.51
CA PRO A 119 -0.71 1.71 -7.80
C PRO A 119 -1.83 1.14 -8.67
N SER A 120 -2.21 1.85 -9.72
CA SER A 120 -3.24 1.34 -10.63
C SER A 120 -2.72 0.13 -11.40
N TYR A 121 -1.39 -0.07 -11.37
CA TYR A 121 -0.66 -1.20 -11.88
C TYR A 121 0.56 -1.49 -10.99
N ILE A 122 0.98 -2.75 -10.95
CA ILE A 122 2.29 -3.17 -10.44
C ILE A 122 3.21 -3.57 -11.59
N THR A 123 4.53 -3.46 -11.40
CA THR A 123 5.49 -4.02 -12.35
C THR A 123 5.99 -5.36 -11.85
N ILE A 124 5.76 -6.38 -12.66
CA ILE A 124 6.27 -7.73 -12.44
C ILE A 124 7.38 -8.00 -13.45
N GLU A 125 8.54 -8.40 -12.95
CA GLU A 125 9.62 -8.96 -13.75
C GLU A 125 9.45 -10.47 -13.82
N PHE A 126 9.48 -11.01 -15.03
CA PHE A 126 9.35 -12.43 -15.34
C PHE A 126 10.73 -12.95 -15.73
N ASP A 127 11.34 -13.70 -14.82
CA ASP A 127 12.68 -14.27 -15.00
C ASP A 127 12.61 -15.62 -15.67
N GLY A 128 13.33 -15.74 -16.78
CA GLY A 128 13.56 -16.99 -17.48
C GLY A 128 14.60 -17.88 -16.81
N ALA A 129 15.18 -18.81 -17.56
CA ALA A 129 16.21 -19.72 -17.05
C ALA A 129 17.56 -19.00 -16.76
N ASP A 130 17.85 -17.90 -17.46
CA ASP A 130 19.08 -17.10 -17.30
C ASP A 130 18.79 -15.59 -17.44
N PRO A 131 18.26 -14.95 -16.37
CA PRO A 131 17.97 -13.51 -16.40
C PRO A 131 19.24 -12.67 -16.56
N THR A 132 20.40 -13.17 -16.12
CA THR A 132 21.69 -12.46 -16.26
C THR A 132 22.15 -12.32 -17.71
N ASP A 133 21.81 -13.28 -18.56
CA ASP A 133 22.05 -13.24 -20.01
C ASP A 133 20.88 -12.60 -20.79
N GLY A 134 19.95 -11.94 -20.10
CA GLY A 134 18.85 -11.18 -20.71
C GLY A 134 17.56 -11.98 -20.95
N ALA A 135 17.44 -13.19 -20.41
CA ALA A 135 16.19 -13.95 -20.47
C ALA A 135 15.20 -13.48 -19.40
N TYR A 136 14.75 -12.22 -19.49
CA TYR A 136 13.70 -11.67 -18.62
C TYR A 136 12.86 -10.64 -19.39
N TYR A 137 11.67 -10.34 -18.87
CA TYR A 137 10.89 -9.19 -19.33
C TYR A 137 10.05 -8.63 -18.19
N THR A 138 9.66 -7.37 -18.31
CA THR A 138 8.81 -6.68 -17.33
C THR A 138 7.45 -6.37 -17.92
N MET A 139 6.40 -6.50 -17.12
CA MET A 139 5.05 -6.07 -17.50
C MET A 139 4.40 -5.24 -16.41
N ASN A 140 3.67 -4.19 -16.82
CA ASN A 140 2.80 -3.43 -15.93
C ASN A 140 1.43 -4.08 -15.92
N ILE A 141 1.03 -4.62 -14.77
CA ILE A 141 -0.23 -5.34 -14.57
C ILE A 141 -1.20 -4.46 -13.79
N PRO A 142 -2.32 -4.04 -14.38
CA PRO A 142 -3.38 -3.35 -13.65
C PRO A 142 -3.85 -4.14 -12.42
N LEU A 143 -4.17 -3.41 -11.34
CA LEU A 143 -4.75 -3.99 -10.11
C LEU A 143 -6.29 -4.02 -10.14
N ASP A 144 -6.88 -4.28 -11.32
CA ASP A 144 -8.33 -4.26 -11.55
C ASP A 144 -8.99 -5.65 -11.51
N GLY A 145 -8.21 -6.71 -11.29
CA GLY A 145 -8.65 -8.10 -11.31
C GLY A 145 -8.93 -8.66 -12.71
N ALA A 146 -8.70 -7.88 -13.77
CA ALA A 146 -8.83 -8.36 -15.13
C ALA A 146 -7.61 -9.21 -15.54
N GLN A 147 -7.84 -10.16 -16.43
CA GLN A 147 -6.80 -11.00 -16.99
C GLN A 147 -6.07 -10.27 -18.12
N HIS A 148 -4.74 -10.24 -18.05
CA HIS A 148 -3.86 -9.62 -19.04
C HIS A 148 -2.91 -10.64 -19.65
N ASP A 149 -2.91 -10.75 -20.97
CA ASP A 149 -2.03 -11.66 -21.70
C ASP A 149 -0.58 -11.17 -21.68
N THR A 150 0.36 -12.05 -21.35
CA THR A 150 1.79 -11.72 -21.32
C THR A 150 2.39 -11.57 -22.72
N ASN A 151 1.83 -12.29 -23.70
CA ASN A 151 2.30 -12.38 -25.09
C ASN A 151 3.80 -12.70 -25.25
N ASN A 152 4.36 -13.46 -24.30
CA ASN A 152 5.77 -13.83 -24.31
C ASN A 152 5.95 -15.35 -24.16
N ALA A 153 6.79 -15.94 -25.01
CA ALA A 153 7.02 -17.38 -25.04
C ALA A 153 8.12 -17.86 -24.07
N LEU A 154 8.76 -16.97 -23.32
CA LEU A 154 9.81 -17.33 -22.37
C LEU A 154 9.29 -18.32 -21.31
N SER A 155 10.13 -19.30 -20.99
CA SER A 155 9.89 -20.24 -19.88
C SER A 155 10.31 -19.56 -18.59
N ILE A 156 9.34 -19.23 -17.74
CA ILE A 156 9.52 -18.43 -16.54
C ILE A 156 9.81 -19.35 -15.36
N SER A 157 10.92 -19.08 -14.68
CA SER A 157 11.37 -19.79 -13.47
C SER A 157 11.09 -18.99 -12.20
N ALA A 158 10.98 -17.67 -12.29
CA ALA A 158 10.64 -16.82 -11.16
C ALA A 158 9.92 -15.55 -11.59
N VAL A 159 9.17 -14.96 -10.66
CA VAL A 159 8.60 -13.63 -10.79
C VAL A 159 9.09 -12.75 -9.65
N VAL A 160 9.37 -11.50 -9.96
CA VAL A 160 9.86 -10.50 -9.00
C VAL A 160 8.93 -9.29 -9.06
N GLU A 161 8.43 -8.87 -7.90
CA GLU A 161 7.70 -7.61 -7.76
C GLU A 161 8.71 -6.49 -7.50
N THR A 162 8.70 -5.46 -8.36
CA THR A 162 9.79 -4.48 -8.38
C THR A 162 9.59 -3.32 -7.39
N PHE A 163 8.38 -3.15 -6.84
CA PHE A 163 7.99 -1.98 -6.06
C PHE A 163 7.82 -2.20 -4.55
N GLY A 164 7.99 -3.42 -4.07
CA GLY A 164 7.89 -3.80 -2.65
C GLY A 164 6.49 -3.79 -2.07
N SER A 165 5.45 -3.74 -2.90
CA SER A 165 4.12 -3.28 -2.50
C SER A 165 3.05 -4.36 -2.36
N LEU A 166 3.30 -5.57 -2.91
CA LEU A 166 2.28 -6.62 -2.99
C LEU A 166 2.90 -8.02 -2.91
N ASP A 167 2.28 -8.93 -2.16
CA ASP A 167 2.62 -10.36 -2.19
C ASP A 167 1.93 -11.03 -3.39
N LEU A 168 2.72 -11.34 -4.42
CA LEU A 168 2.21 -11.91 -5.68
C LEU A 168 1.54 -13.27 -5.48
N SER A 169 1.86 -14.02 -4.42
CA SER A 169 1.27 -15.34 -4.20
C SER A 169 -0.18 -15.31 -3.71
N VAL A 170 -0.63 -14.16 -3.18
CA VAL A 170 -1.99 -13.99 -2.65
C VAL A 170 -2.81 -12.98 -3.45
N SER A 171 -2.15 -12.02 -4.11
CA SER A 171 -2.84 -10.92 -4.78
C SER A 171 -2.88 -11.03 -6.30
N CYS A 172 -2.24 -12.05 -6.87
CA CYS A 172 -2.21 -12.29 -8.31
C CYS A 172 -2.45 -13.77 -8.67
N ASP A 173 -3.24 -13.98 -9.72
CA ASP A 173 -3.48 -15.27 -10.35
C ASP A 173 -2.68 -15.36 -11.65
N PHE A 174 -1.84 -16.40 -11.77
CA PHE A 174 -1.05 -16.68 -12.96
C PHE A 174 -1.62 -17.87 -13.70
N ILE A 175 -1.69 -17.78 -15.03
CA ILE A 175 -2.10 -18.87 -15.92
C ILE A 175 -0.91 -19.19 -16.81
N GLY A 176 -0.44 -20.43 -16.78
CA GLY A 176 0.68 -20.92 -17.60
C GLY A 176 0.26 -21.92 -18.69
N VAL A 177 1.17 -22.27 -19.59
CA VAL A 177 0.88 -23.24 -20.68
C VAL A 177 0.58 -24.64 -20.16
N ASP A 178 1.17 -25.03 -19.03
CA ASP A 178 0.89 -26.32 -18.40
C ASP A 178 -0.42 -26.29 -17.58
N SER A 179 -1.00 -25.10 -17.43
CA SER A 179 -2.32 -24.88 -16.85
C SER A 179 -3.46 -25.01 -17.89
N ASN A 180 -3.22 -25.65 -19.04
CA ASN A 180 -4.26 -25.95 -20.04
C ASN A 180 -4.73 -27.42 -20.04
N THR A 181 -4.18 -28.28 -19.18
CA THR A 181 -4.70 -29.64 -18.95
C THR A 181 -5.51 -29.67 -17.66
N ALA A 182 -6.82 -29.92 -17.74
CA ALA A 182 -7.69 -29.94 -16.57
C ALA A 182 -7.37 -31.14 -15.61
N PRO A 183 -7.31 -30.93 -14.28
CA PRO A 183 -7.32 -29.63 -13.60
C PRO A 183 -5.94 -28.99 -13.70
N ALA A 184 -5.92 -27.84 -14.34
CA ALA A 184 -4.76 -27.01 -14.54
C ALA A 184 -4.18 -26.61 -13.19
N ALA A 185 -2.99 -27.10 -12.83
CA ALA A 185 -2.30 -26.56 -11.67
C ALA A 185 -1.91 -25.12 -12.02
N ALA A 186 -2.48 -24.15 -11.30
CA ALA A 186 -1.94 -22.79 -11.30
C ALA A 186 -0.43 -22.89 -11.01
N PRO A 187 0.43 -22.08 -11.65
CA PRO A 187 1.85 -22.09 -11.37
C PRO A 187 2.05 -21.88 -9.87
N VAL A 188 2.74 -22.80 -9.21
CA VAL A 188 2.96 -22.69 -7.77
C VAL A 188 3.98 -21.58 -7.56
N LEU A 189 3.54 -20.45 -6.99
CA LEU A 189 4.41 -19.38 -6.54
C LEU A 189 4.91 -19.69 -5.13
N ALA A 190 6.14 -20.17 -5.04
CA ALA A 190 6.81 -20.39 -3.77
C ALA A 190 7.67 -19.18 -3.40
N PRO A 191 7.51 -18.56 -2.21
CA PRO A 191 8.38 -17.47 -1.77
C PRO A 191 9.85 -17.91 -1.77
N ALA A 192 10.73 -17.12 -2.39
CA ALA A 192 12.16 -17.43 -2.53
C ALA A 192 13.07 -16.25 -2.19
N GLY A 193 12.55 -15.27 -1.47
CA GLY A 193 13.24 -14.07 -1.04
C GLY A 193 12.27 -12.92 -0.86
N ALA A 194 12.79 -11.77 -0.45
CA ALA A 194 12.00 -10.54 -0.46
C ALA A 194 11.56 -10.26 -1.90
N LEU A 195 10.23 -10.17 -2.11
CA LEU A 195 9.62 -9.79 -3.39
C LEU A 195 9.89 -10.74 -4.57
N ARG A 196 10.31 -11.98 -4.29
CA ARG A 196 10.61 -12.98 -5.32
C ARG A 196 9.86 -14.28 -5.05
N TRP A 197 9.22 -14.81 -6.09
CA TRP A 197 8.54 -16.09 -6.06
C TRP A 197 9.03 -17.00 -7.19
N GLN A 198 9.29 -18.26 -6.87
CA GLN A 198 9.65 -19.27 -7.86
C GLN A 198 8.39 -19.78 -8.52
N VAL A 199 8.43 -19.91 -9.85
CA VAL A 199 7.39 -20.52 -10.66
C VAL A 199 7.73 -21.99 -10.83
N GLY A 200 7.04 -22.86 -10.09
CA GLY A 200 7.25 -24.30 -10.13
C GLY A 200 6.11 -25.05 -10.83
N PRO A 201 6.39 -25.91 -11.85
CA PRO A 201 7.61 -26.00 -12.67
C PRO A 201 7.79 -24.79 -13.62
N PRO A 202 9.02 -24.52 -14.12
CA PRO A 202 9.25 -23.45 -15.08
C PRO A 202 8.43 -23.64 -16.35
N GLN A 203 7.64 -22.63 -16.70
CA GLN A 203 6.69 -22.71 -17.80
C GLN A 203 6.43 -21.34 -18.40
N THR A 204 5.88 -21.31 -19.61
CA THR A 204 5.40 -20.05 -20.21
C THR A 204 4.16 -19.57 -19.46
N ILE A 205 4.18 -18.32 -18.99
CA ILE A 205 2.98 -17.66 -18.44
C ILE A 205 2.18 -17.09 -19.60
N LEU A 206 0.92 -17.48 -19.72
CA LEU A 206 -0.02 -17.00 -20.73
C LEU A 206 -0.65 -15.67 -20.33
N SER A 207 -1.07 -15.55 -19.08
CA SER A 207 -1.72 -14.36 -18.56
C SER A 207 -1.60 -14.24 -17.06
N VAL A 208 -1.82 -13.03 -16.55
CA VAL A 208 -1.84 -12.71 -15.13
C VAL A 208 -3.02 -11.78 -14.83
N ALA A 209 -3.65 -11.97 -13.67
CA ALA A 209 -4.65 -11.07 -13.13
C ALA A 209 -4.25 -10.69 -11.71
N CYS A 210 -4.25 -9.39 -11.37
CA CYS A 210 -3.88 -8.93 -10.03
C CYS A 210 -4.96 -8.01 -9.47
N SER A 211 -5.12 -8.01 -8.15
CA SER A 211 -6.04 -7.12 -7.45
C SER A 211 -5.38 -6.46 -6.25
N ALA A 212 -5.75 -5.22 -5.96
CA ALA A 212 -5.34 -4.55 -4.73
C ALA A 212 -6.01 -5.23 -3.53
N SER A 213 -5.22 -5.91 -2.70
CA SER A 213 -5.66 -6.61 -1.47
C SER A 213 -5.97 -5.66 -0.33
#